data_AF-A0A449AS00-F1
#
_entry.id   AF-A0A449AS00-F1
#
_cell.length_a   1.000
_cell.length_b   1.000
_cell.length_c   1.000
_cell.angle_alpha   90.00
_cell.angle_beta   90.00
_cell.angle_gamma   90.00
#
_symmetry.space_group_name_H-M   'P 1'
#
loop_
_entity.id
_entity.type
_entity.pdbx_description
1 polymer ?
#
loop_
_entity_poly.entity_id
_entity_poly.type
_entity_poly.pdbx_seq_one_letter_code
_entity_poly.pdbx_strand_id
1 'polypeptide(L)'
;MRASLIYLRTIALFQKQKFYTTNSFEILKIANNLSCDMILDAQGGKVFVLKSEDFGKDNYINLVSVHENNFSTAFSINYEYLVENFEKFKHIFKEEKNLLEVTPFYIKKPQIGAKK
;
A
#
# COMPACT_ATOMS: atom_id res chain seq x y z
N MET A 1 -3.32 1.31 -10.24
CA MET A 1 -4.02 1.23 -8.95
C MET A 1 -5.43 1.87 -8.97
N ARG A 2 -5.60 3.15 -9.36
CA ARG A 2 -6.91 3.84 -9.35
C ARG A 2 -8.01 3.10 -10.14
N ALA A 3 -7.71 2.73 -11.39
CA ALA A 3 -8.66 2.00 -12.24
C ALA A 3 -9.04 0.66 -11.61
N SER A 4 -8.05 -0.14 -11.22
CA SER A 4 -8.25 -1.46 -10.59
C SER A 4 -9.14 -1.40 -9.36
N LEU A 5 -8.96 -0.40 -8.49
CA LEU A 5 -9.80 -0.20 -7.31
C LEU A 5 -11.25 0.10 -7.71
N ILE A 6 -11.47 0.99 -8.69
CA ILE A 6 -12.81 1.31 -9.18
C ILE A 6 -13.48 0.05 -9.73
N TYR A 7 -12.80 -0.73 -10.57
CA TYR A 7 -13.34 -1.97 -11.14
C TYR A 7 -13.70 -2.98 -10.05
N LEU A 8 -12.75 -3.30 -9.16
CA LEU A 8 -12.97 -4.30 -8.12
C LEU A 8 -14.09 -3.88 -7.17
N ARG A 9 -14.14 -2.59 -6.81
CA ARG A 9 -15.22 -2.02 -6.01
C ARG A 9 -16.57 -2.13 -6.70
N THR A 10 -16.66 -1.79 -7.99
CA THR A 10 -17.91 -1.89 -8.75
C THR A 10 -18.42 -3.32 -8.79
N ILE A 11 -17.52 -4.29 -9.04
CA ILE A 11 -17.84 -5.72 -9.03
C ILE A 11 -18.34 -6.15 -7.65
N ALA A 12 -17.66 -5.77 -6.58
CA ALA A 12 -18.05 -6.13 -5.21
C ALA A 12 -19.41 -5.55 -4.82
N LEU A 13 -19.68 -4.28 -5.15
CA LEU A 13 -20.98 -3.64 -4.93
C LEU A 13 -22.10 -4.34 -5.70
N PHE A 14 -21.87 -4.63 -6.99
CA PHE A 14 -22.86 -5.30 -7.84
C PHE A 14 -23.21 -6.70 -7.32
N GLN A 15 -22.21 -7.45 -6.87
CA GLN A 15 -22.38 -8.82 -6.37
C GLN A 15 -22.69 -8.90 -4.87
N LYS A 16 -22.75 -7.76 -4.16
CA LYS A 16 -22.90 -7.69 -2.69
C LYS A 16 -21.84 -8.51 -1.93
N GLN A 17 -20.61 -8.50 -2.43
CA GLN A 17 -19.49 -9.22 -1.83
C GLN A 17 -18.74 -8.37 -0.81
N LYS A 18 -18.15 -9.03 0.18
CA LYS A 18 -17.25 -8.38 1.13
C LYS A 18 -16.02 -7.84 0.42
N PHE A 19 -15.50 -6.72 0.89
CA PHE A 19 -14.36 -6.06 0.32
C PHE A 19 -13.26 -5.93 1.37
N TYR A 20 -12.04 -6.28 1.02
CA TYR A 20 -10.91 -6.28 1.93
C TYR A 20 -9.76 -5.49 1.33
N THR A 21 -9.09 -4.68 2.15
CA THR A 21 -7.91 -3.90 1.73
C THR A 21 -6.74 -4.15 2.66
N THR A 22 -5.55 -3.91 2.14
CA THR A 22 -4.32 -3.79 2.94
C THR A 22 -3.42 -2.75 2.28
N ASN A 23 -2.27 -2.47 2.89
CA ASN A 23 -1.28 -1.56 2.31
C ASN A 23 0.01 -2.29 1.92
N SER A 24 0.78 -1.67 1.04
CA SER A 24 2.01 -2.25 0.50
C SER A 24 3.08 -2.53 1.57
N PHE A 25 3.12 -1.76 2.67
CA PHE A 25 4.11 -1.97 3.74
C PHE A 25 3.81 -3.22 4.57
N GLU A 26 2.53 -3.50 4.87
CA GLU A 26 2.12 -4.75 5.54
C GLU A 26 2.54 -5.97 4.71
N ILE A 27 2.26 -5.92 3.40
CA ILE A 27 2.65 -6.99 2.47
C ILE A 27 4.18 -7.13 2.45
N LEU A 28 4.91 -6.02 2.32
CA LEU A 28 6.36 -6.03 2.22
C LEU A 28 7.02 -6.62 3.47
N LYS A 29 6.48 -6.28 4.65
CA LYS A 29 6.97 -6.79 5.94
C LYS A 29 6.90 -8.31 6.00
N ILE A 30 5.77 -8.90 5.60
CA ILE A 30 5.56 -10.36 5.64
C ILE A 30 6.34 -11.05 4.52
N ALA A 31 6.28 -10.51 3.29
CA ALA A 31 6.90 -11.14 2.12
C ALA A 31 8.42 -11.25 2.24
N ASN A 32 9.06 -10.23 2.82
CA ASN A 32 10.52 -10.13 2.88
C ASN A 32 11.09 -10.32 4.30
N ASN A 33 10.23 -10.60 5.30
CA ASN A 33 10.60 -10.76 6.71
C ASN A 33 11.54 -9.65 7.22
N LEU A 34 11.25 -8.40 6.87
CA LEU A 34 12.19 -7.29 7.05
C LEU A 34 12.31 -6.88 8.52
N SER A 35 13.53 -6.65 8.99
CA SER A 35 13.84 -6.02 10.28
C SER A 35 14.38 -4.59 10.14
N CYS A 36 14.51 -4.09 8.91
CA CYS A 36 15.01 -2.76 8.58
C CYS A 36 13.90 -1.82 8.08
N ASP A 37 14.27 -0.57 7.82
CA ASP A 37 13.40 0.41 7.17
C ASP A 37 12.86 -0.14 5.85
N MET A 38 11.58 0.09 5.64
CA MET A 38 10.87 -0.34 4.43
C MET A 38 10.88 0.78 3.42
N ILE A 39 11.46 0.50 2.27
CA ILE A 39 11.64 1.46 1.18
C ILE A 39 10.93 0.89 -0.06
N LEU A 40 9.93 1.61 -0.56
CA LEU A 40 9.20 1.25 -1.77
C LEU A 40 9.41 2.31 -2.85
N ASP A 41 9.56 1.89 -4.10
CA ASP A 41 9.66 2.80 -5.23
C ASP A 41 8.35 3.59 -5.40
N ALA A 42 8.45 4.92 -5.39
CA ALA A 42 7.33 5.84 -5.58
C ALA A 42 7.21 6.34 -7.05
N GLN A 43 8.08 5.85 -7.93
CA GLN A 43 8.30 6.27 -9.31
C GLN A 43 8.83 7.71 -9.43
N GLY A 44 9.51 7.98 -10.56
CA GLY A 44 10.02 9.32 -10.85
C GLY A 44 11.18 9.77 -9.96
N GLY A 45 12.06 8.83 -9.58
CA GLY A 45 13.24 9.12 -8.77
C GLY A 45 12.91 9.43 -7.31
N LYS A 46 11.83 8.86 -6.77
CA LYS A 46 11.42 9.02 -5.37
C LYS A 46 11.12 7.68 -4.74
N VAL A 47 11.18 7.63 -3.41
CA VAL A 47 10.82 6.45 -2.62
C VAL A 47 9.87 6.82 -1.48
N PHE A 48 8.99 5.88 -1.14
CA PHE A 48 8.25 5.88 0.11
C PHE A 48 9.07 5.17 1.17
N VAL A 49 9.24 5.80 2.33
CA VAL A 49 10.03 5.25 3.44
C VAL A 49 9.15 5.14 4.67
N LEU A 50 9.16 3.97 5.29
CA LEU A 50 8.60 3.73 6.60
C LEU A 50 9.67 3.14 7.48
N LYS A 51 10.01 3.84 8.58
CA LYS A 51 11.02 3.34 9.51
C LYS A 51 10.55 2.07 10.20
N SER A 52 11.46 1.14 10.45
CA SER A 52 11.13 -0.11 11.13
C SER A 52 10.55 0.11 12.54
N GLU A 53 11.05 1.13 13.24
CA GLU A 53 10.61 1.51 14.60
C GLU A 53 9.19 2.10 14.63
N ASP A 54 8.69 2.60 13.49
CA ASP A 54 7.36 3.20 13.40
C ASP A 54 6.29 2.17 13.03
N PHE A 55 6.69 1.06 12.41
CA PHE A 55 5.76 0.01 12.00
C PHE A 55 5.05 -0.60 13.21
N GLY A 56 3.72 -0.71 13.12
CA GLY A 56 2.88 -1.23 14.21
C GLY A 56 2.45 -0.20 15.25
N LYS A 57 2.95 1.04 15.20
CA LYS A 57 2.37 2.16 15.98
C LYS A 57 0.96 2.48 15.48
N ASP A 58 0.13 3.04 16.36
CA ASP A 58 -1.18 3.55 15.97
C ASP A 58 -1.02 4.59 14.84
N ASN A 59 -1.74 4.37 13.74
CA ASN A 59 -1.70 5.21 12.55
C ASN A 59 -0.30 5.38 11.93
N TYR A 60 0.58 4.37 12.03
CA TYR A 60 1.93 4.42 11.43
C TYR A 60 1.95 4.80 9.95
N ILE A 61 0.87 4.55 9.21
CA ILE A 61 0.74 4.92 7.79
C ILE A 61 0.92 6.43 7.57
N ASN A 62 0.58 7.26 8.56
CA ASN A 62 0.78 8.71 8.52
C ASN A 62 2.23 9.12 8.75
N LEU A 63 3.09 8.20 9.18
CA LEU A 63 4.52 8.39 9.38
C LEU A 63 5.34 8.05 8.13
N VAL A 64 4.68 7.56 7.06
CA VAL A 64 5.35 7.30 5.78
C VAL A 64 5.81 8.61 5.15
N SER A 65 7.10 8.70 4.86
CA SER A 65 7.74 9.86 4.23
C SER A 65 8.07 9.60 2.76
N VAL A 66 8.25 10.68 1.99
CA VAL A 66 8.75 10.62 0.61
C VAL A 66 10.13 11.24 0.55
N HIS A 67 11.07 10.52 -0.02
CA HIS A 67 12.43 11.01 -0.24
C HIS A 67 12.77 10.96 -1.73
N GLU A 68 13.73 11.77 -2.16
CA GLU A 68 14.41 11.53 -3.43
C GLU A 68 15.13 10.18 -3.37
N ASN A 69 15.20 9.51 -4.51
CA ASN A 69 15.78 8.17 -4.60
C ASN A 69 17.32 8.25 -4.55
N ASN A 70 17.82 8.53 -3.35
CA ASN A 70 19.23 8.43 -2.99
C ASN A 70 19.54 7.06 -2.35
N PHE A 71 18.56 6.16 -2.31
CA PHE A 71 18.69 4.83 -1.75
C PHE A 71 19.13 3.87 -2.85
N SER A 72 20.15 3.06 -2.56
CA SER A 72 20.69 2.09 -3.53
C SER A 72 19.72 0.95 -3.85
N THR A 73 18.70 0.72 -3.01
CA THR A 73 17.82 -0.45 -3.12
C THR A 73 16.45 -0.16 -2.49
N ALA A 74 15.45 0.13 -3.34
CA ALA A 74 14.05 -0.03 -2.97
C ALA A 74 13.69 -1.52 -3.01
N PHE A 75 12.84 -1.96 -2.09
CA PHE A 75 12.33 -3.32 -2.11
C PHE A 75 11.20 -3.47 -3.12
N SER A 76 11.13 -4.64 -3.74
CA SER A 76 10.01 -5.07 -4.55
C SER A 76 9.10 -6.01 -3.75
N ILE A 77 7.81 -5.97 -4.07
CA ILE A 77 6.84 -6.92 -3.53
C ILE A 77 6.77 -8.12 -4.48
N ASN A 78 7.07 -9.31 -3.96
CA ASN A 78 6.84 -10.55 -4.69
C ASN A 78 5.34 -10.92 -4.59
N TYR A 79 4.55 -10.48 -5.58
CA TYR A 79 3.11 -10.74 -5.62
C TYR A 79 2.78 -12.21 -5.88
N GLU A 80 3.64 -12.96 -6.57
CA GLU A 80 3.47 -14.41 -6.78
C GLU A 80 3.55 -15.14 -5.45
N TYR A 81 4.58 -14.84 -4.64
CA TYR A 81 4.70 -15.39 -3.28
C TYR A 81 3.49 -15.03 -2.40
N LEU A 82 2.96 -13.81 -2.51
CA LEU A 82 1.74 -13.41 -1.80
C LEU A 82 0.55 -14.28 -2.18
N VAL A 83 0.33 -14.53 -3.47
CA VAL A 83 -0.82 -15.32 -3.96
C VAL A 83 -0.69 -16.78 -3.53
N GLU A 84 0.48 -17.38 -3.71
CA GLU A 84 0.74 -18.78 -3.34
C GLU A 84 0.69 -19.02 -1.83
N ASN A 85 0.98 -17.99 -1.02
CA ASN A 85 1.04 -18.08 0.43
C ASN A 85 -0.01 -17.20 1.11
N PHE A 86 -1.16 -16.93 0.45
CA PHE A 86 -2.14 -15.95 0.91
C PHE A 86 -2.60 -16.15 2.35
N GLU A 87 -2.61 -17.39 2.84
CA GLU A 87 -2.94 -17.68 4.24
C GLU A 87 -2.03 -16.96 5.26
N LYS A 88 -0.74 -16.78 4.94
CA LYS A 88 0.18 -16.01 5.77
C LYS A 88 -0.20 -14.52 5.83
N PHE A 89 -0.90 -14.01 4.82
CA PHE A 89 -1.22 -12.60 4.67
C PHE A 89 -2.65 -12.25 5.08
N LYS A 90 -3.58 -13.21 5.19
CA LYS A 90 -5.01 -12.89 5.40
C LYS A 90 -5.29 -11.93 6.57
N HIS A 91 -4.47 -11.99 7.62
CA HIS A 91 -4.67 -11.23 8.85
C HIS A 91 -4.35 -9.73 8.72
N ILE A 92 -3.56 -9.32 7.71
CA ILE A 92 -3.28 -7.89 7.44
C ILE A 92 -4.35 -7.23 6.55
N PHE A 93 -5.33 -8.00 6.07
CA PHE A 93 -6.45 -7.48 5.30
C PHE A 93 -7.60 -7.08 6.23
N LYS A 94 -8.12 -5.87 6.02
CA LYS A 94 -9.22 -5.30 6.81
C LYS A 94 -10.48 -5.26 5.98
N GLU A 95 -11.59 -5.68 6.58
CA GLU A 95 -12.91 -5.60 5.94
C GLU A 95 -13.36 -4.13 5.86
N GLU A 96 -13.66 -3.67 4.66
CA GLU A 96 -14.16 -2.33 4.40
C GLU A 96 -15.68 -2.32 4.48
N LYS A 97 -16.23 -1.64 5.50
CA LYS A 97 -17.69 -1.54 5.68
C LYS A 97 -18.33 -0.54 4.72
N ASN A 98 -17.58 0.48 4.31
CA ASN A 98 -18.05 1.50 3.39
C ASN A 98 -17.17 1.56 2.15
N LEU A 99 -17.52 0.76 1.14
CA LEU A 99 -16.76 0.65 -0.12
C LEU A 99 -16.60 2.00 -0.85
N LEU A 100 -17.53 2.94 -0.67
CA LEU A 100 -17.47 4.25 -1.33
C LEU A 100 -16.35 5.13 -0.76
N GLU A 101 -15.99 4.94 0.51
CA GLU A 101 -14.94 5.69 1.21
C GLU A 101 -13.53 5.12 0.96
N VAL A 102 -13.44 3.89 0.43
CA VAL A 102 -12.16 3.27 0.11
C VAL A 102 -11.46 4.06 -0.99
N THR A 103 -10.34 4.66 -0.63
CA THR A 103 -9.50 5.45 -1.53
C THR A 103 -8.05 4.99 -1.45
N PRO A 104 -7.28 5.05 -2.54
CA PRO A 104 -5.85 4.81 -2.48
C PRO A 104 -5.20 5.85 -1.57
N PHE A 105 -4.26 5.42 -0.72
CA PHE A 105 -3.48 6.36 0.08
C PHE A 105 -2.59 7.20 -0.84
N TYR A 106 -2.78 8.52 -0.82
CA TYR A 106 -1.96 9.47 -1.58
C TYR A 106 -1.03 10.20 -0.63
N ILE A 107 0.27 9.96 -0.77
CA ILE A 107 1.28 10.67 0.02
C ILE A 107 1.46 12.12 -0.50
N LYS A 108 1.05 12.39 -1.74
CA LYS A 108 0.75 13.74 -2.25
C LYS A 108 -0.61 13.76 -2.93
N LYS A 109 -1.46 14.73 -2.57
CA LYS A 109 -2.69 15.01 -3.32
C LYS A 109 -2.30 15.22 -4.80
N PRO A 110 -2.98 14.59 -5.76
CA PRO A 110 -2.76 14.89 -7.17
C PRO A 110 -3.01 16.39 -7.37
N GLN A 111 -2.00 17.14 -7.82
CA GLN A 111 -2.18 18.52 -8.22
C GLN A 111 -2.95 18.52 -9.54
N ILE A 112 -4.24 18.81 -9.47
CA ILE A 112 -5.04 19.09 -10.66
C ILE A 112 -4.68 20.51 -11.09
N GLY A 113 -3.90 20.64 -12.17
CA GLY A 113 -3.79 21.89 -12.92
C GLY A 113 -3.05 23.05 -12.25
N ALA A 114 -1.87 22.84 -11.67
CA ALA A 114 -0.92 23.93 -11.56
C ALA A 114 -0.39 24.23 -12.97
N LYS A 115 -1.02 25.18 -13.67
CA LYS A 115 -0.44 25.80 -14.86
C LYS A 115 0.95 26.31 -14.49
N LYS A 116 1.94 25.99 -15.33
CA LYS A 116 3.18 26.76 -15.38
C LYS A 116 2.85 28.22 -15.69
#